data_AF-A0A840YHM4-F1
#
_entry.id   AF-A0A840YHM4-F1
#
_cell.length_a   1.000
_cell.length_b   1.000
_cell.length_c   1.000
_cell.angle_alpha   90.00
_cell.angle_beta   90.00
_cell.angle_gamma   90.00
#
_symmetry.space_group_name_H-M   'P 1'
#
loop_
_entity.id
_entity.type
_entity.pdbx_description
1 polymer ?
#
loop_
_entity_poly.entity_id
_entity_poly.type
_entity_poly.pdbx_seq_one_letter_code
_entity_poly.pdbx_strand_id
1 'polypeptide(L)' 'MESNERYYRRRAIQEMTAARLAVTEGAKQRRRELAEGYVRRLAELTGSDESFLLHSVTAHQAQLA' A
#
# COMPACT_ATOMS: atom_id res chain seq x y z
N MET A 1 -10.31 -13.15 14.38
CA MET A 1 -8.97 -12.54 14.29
C MET A 1 -8.66 -12.27 12.83
N GLU A 2 -8.17 -11.07 12.49
CA GLU A 2 -7.61 -10.81 11.16
C GLU A 2 -6.30 -11.62 11.00
N SER A 3 -6.05 -12.19 9.82
CA SER A 3 -4.76 -12.85 9.55
C SER A 3 -3.68 -11.80 9.26
N ASN A 4 -2.43 -12.12 9.58
CA ASN A 4 -1.29 -11.24 9.29
C ASN A 4 -1.22 -10.85 7.81
N GLU A 5 -1.57 -11.77 6.90
CA GLU A 5 -1.65 -11.49 5.46
C GLU A 5 -2.67 -10.39 5.15
N ARG A 6 -3.92 -10.54 5.62
CA ARG A 6 -4.97 -9.53 5.41
C ARG A 6 -4.60 -8.19 6.00
N TYR A 7 -3.99 -8.21 7.19
CA TYR A 7 -3.49 -7.01 7.86
C TYR A 7 -2.46 -6.27 6.99
N TYR A 8 -1.39 -6.94 6.56
CA TYR A 8 -0.33 -6.29 5.79
C TYR A 8 -0.82 -5.80 4.43
N ARG A 9 -1.63 -6.59 3.72
CA ARG A 9 -2.24 -6.17 2.44
C ARG A 9 -3.10 -4.91 2.62
N ARG A 10 -3.98 -4.90 3.62
CA ARG A 10 -4.84 -3.74 3.91
C ARG A 10 -4.01 -2.50 4.27
N ARG A 11 -2.97 -2.64 5.08
CA ARG A 11 -2.12 -1.52 5.50
C ARG A 11 -1.30 -0.96 4.35
N ALA A 12 -0.74 -1.79 3.48
CA ALA A 12 -0.07 -1.32 2.26
C ALA A 12 -0.98 -0.44 1.40
N ILE A 13 -2.22 -0.88 1.15
CA ILE A 13 -3.21 -0.12 0.37
C ILE A 13 -3.57 1.21 1.05
N GLN A 14 -3.79 1.19 2.37
CA GLN A 14 -4.12 2.40 3.14
C GLN A 14 -3.00 3.44 3.08
N GLU A 15 -1.74 3.01 3.25
CA GLU A 15 -0.60 3.93 3.21
C GLU A 15 -0.36 4.47 1.79
N MET A 16 -0.52 3.67 0.74
CA MET A 16 -0.47 4.15 -0.65
C MET A 16 -1.59 5.13 -0.97
N THR A 17 -2.79 4.92 -0.43
CA THR A 17 -3.92 5.85 -0.56
C THR A 17 -3.60 7.16 0.17
N ALA A 18 -3.10 7.09 1.39
CA ALA A 18 -2.68 8.26 2.17
C ALA A 18 -1.52 9.01 1.50
N ALA A 19 -0.58 8.31 0.86
CA ALA A 19 0.52 8.91 0.10
C ALA A 19 0.03 9.76 -1.08
N ARG A 20 -1.13 9.44 -1.65
CA ARG A 20 -1.71 10.22 -2.75
C ARG A 20 -2.47 11.45 -2.28
N LEU A 21 -3.15 11.31 -1.16
CA LEU A 21 -3.89 12.40 -0.53
C LEU A 21 -2.96 13.37 0.23
N ALA A 22 -1.72 12.95 0.51
CA ALA A 22 -0.74 13.78 1.18
C ALA A 22 -0.35 15.01 0.34
N VAL A 23 -0.41 16.18 0.97
CA VAL A 23 -0.12 17.48 0.33
C VAL A 23 1.39 17.70 0.19
N THR A 24 2.18 17.31 1.21
CA THR A 24 3.62 17.58 1.25
C THR A 24 4.44 16.40 0.73
N GLU A 25 5.53 16.67 0.02
CA GLU A 25 6.42 15.63 -0.51
C GLU A 25 6.99 14.72 0.58
N GLY A 26 7.36 15.29 1.74
CA GLY A 26 7.83 14.48 2.88
C GLY A 26 6.77 13.51 3.41
N ALA A 27 5.50 13.91 3.44
CA ALA A 27 4.40 13.01 3.81
C ALA A 27 4.15 11.95 2.74
N LYS A 28 4.21 12.31 1.45
CA LYS A 28 4.10 11.34 0.35
C LYS A 28 5.18 10.27 0.46
N GLN A 29 6.43 10.68 0.64
CA GLN A 29 7.59 9.79 0.73
C GLN A 29 7.49 8.86 1.94
N ARG A 30 7.22 9.42 3.14
CA ARG A 30 7.09 8.60 4.36
C ARG A 30 5.97 7.57 4.26
N ARG A 31 4.85 7.92 3.63
CA ARG A 31 3.72 6.99 3.43
C ARG A 31 4.07 5.88 2.43
N ARG A 32 4.83 6.18 1.37
CA ARG A 32 5.37 5.16 0.44
C ARG A 32 6.30 4.19 1.16
N GLU A 33 7.23 4.68 1.97
CA GLU A 33 8.15 3.84 2.76
C GLU A 33 7.40 2.89 3.70
N LEU A 34 6.33 3.37 4.35
CA LEU A 34 5.47 2.52 5.18
C LEU A 34 4.76 1.44 4.35
N ALA A 35 4.23 1.80 3.18
CA ALA A 35 3.60 0.85 2.28
C ALA A 35 4.58 -0.23 1.81
N GLU A 36 5.79 0.15 1.42
CA GLU A 36 6.88 -0.76 1.03
C GLU A 36 7.23 -1.72 2.17
N GLY A 37 7.30 -1.23 3.40
CA GLY A 37 7.53 -2.08 4.57
C GLY A 37 6.44 -3.14 4.76
N TYR A 38 5.17 -2.76 4.59
CA TYR A 38 4.05 -3.70 4.68
C TYR A 38 4.04 -4.71 3.52
N VAL A 39 4.33 -4.28 2.29
CA VAL A 39 4.45 -5.17 1.13
C VAL A 39 5.59 -6.17 1.31
N ARG A 40 6.75 -5.73 1.83
CA ARG A 40 7.87 -6.63 2.12
C ARG A 40 7.48 -7.71 3.13
N ARG A 41 6.81 -7.33 4.23
CA ARG A 41 6.31 -8.29 5.22
C ARG A 41 5.28 -9.26 4.64
N LEU A 42 4.42 -8.77 3.74
CA LEU A 42 3.45 -9.60 3.06
C LEU A 42 4.14 -10.63 2.16
N ALA A 43 5.12 -10.20 1.36
CA ALA A 43 5.90 -11.07 0.48
C ALA A 43 6.70 -12.13 1.27
N GLU A 44 7.30 -11.75 2.41
CA GLU A 44 7.95 -12.68 3.34
C GLU A 44 6.97 -13.75 3.86
N LEU A 45 5.72 -13.37 4.11
CA LEU A 45 4.69 -14.27 4.65
C LEU A 45 4.08 -15.20 3.60
N THR A 46 3.86 -14.70 2.38
CA THR A 46 3.20 -15.45 1.29
C THR A 46 4.18 -16.17 0.37
N GLY A 47 5.47 -15.82 0.42
CA GLY A 47 6.48 -16.32 -0.53
C GLY A 47 6.29 -15.81 -1.96
N SER A 48 5.42 -14.80 -2.15
CA SER A 48 5.07 -14.25 -3.46
C SER A 48 5.50 -12.79 -3.57
N ASP A 49 5.79 -12.33 -4.78
CA ASP A 49 6.00 -10.91 -5.02
C ASP A 49 4.67 -10.15 -4.97
N GLU A 50 4.57 -9.20 -4.03
CA GLU A 50 3.38 -8.39 -3.78
C GLU A 50 3.64 -6.90 -4.13
N SER A 51 4.73 -6.61 -4.84
CA SER A 51 5.13 -5.25 -5.28
C SER A 51 4.05 -4.52 -6.07
N PHE A 52 3.17 -5.26 -6.77
CA PHE A 52 2.03 -4.70 -7.51
C PHE A 52 1.11 -3.82 -6.63
N LEU A 53 1.05 -4.06 -5.31
CA LEU A 53 0.25 -3.26 -4.37
C LEU A 53 0.75 -1.81 -4.24
N LEU A 54 2.01 -1.54 -4.55
CA LEU A 54 2.57 -0.19 -4.56
C LEU A 54 2.07 0.64 -5.78
N HIS A 55 1.51 -0.03 -6.78
CA HIS A 55 1.01 0.61 -7.99
C HIS A 55 -0.52 0.56 -8.10
N SER A 56 -1.17 -0.44 -7.49
CA SER A 56 -2.59 -0.79 -7.70
C SER A 56 -3.62 0.26 -7.32
N VAL A 57 -3.29 1.23 -6.47
CA VAL A 57 -4.26 2.24 -6.05
C VAL A 57 -4.70 3.13 -7.23
N THR A 58 -4.03 3.09 -8.41
CA THR A 58 -4.31 3.96 -9.57
C THR A 58 -5.67 3.71 -10.21
N ALA A 59 -6.25 2.52 -10.05
CA ALA A 59 -7.34 2.06 -10.91
C ALA A 59 -8.76 2.44 -10.46
N HIS A 60 -8.99 2.96 -9.24
CA HIS A 60 -10.36 3.05 -8.70
C HIS A 60 -11.04 4.43 -8.75
N GLN A 61 -10.47 5.44 -9.41
CA GLN A 61 -11.11 6.77 -9.55
C GLN A 61 -11.28 7.27 -11.00
N ALA A 62 -10.91 6.49 -12.01
CA ALA A 62 -11.10 6.87 -13.42
C ALA A 62 -12.50 6.55 -13.98
N GLN A 63 -13.43 6.03 -13.17
CA GLN A 63 -14.77 5.60 -13.62
C GLN A 63 -15.94 6.44 -13.06
N LEU A 64 -15.67 7.54 -12.36
CA LEU A 64 -16.72 8.40 -11.78
C LEU A 64 -16.51 9.92 -12.05
N ALA A 65 -15.79 10.27 -13.11
CA ALA A 65 -15.71 11.63 -13.65
C ALA A 65 -16.26 11.65 -15.07
#